data_AF-A0A2N3MY89-F1
#
_entry.id   AF-A0A2N3MY89-F1
#
_cell.length_a   1.000
_cell.length_b   1.000
_cell.length_c   1.000
_cell.angle_alpha   90.00
_cell.angle_beta   90.00
_cell.angle_gamma   90.00
#
_symmetry.space_group_name_H-M   'P 1'
#
loop_
_entity.id
_entity.type
_entity.pdbx_description
1 polymer ?
#
loop_
_entity_poly.entity_id
_entity_poly.type
_entity_poly.pdbx_seq_one_letter_code
_entity_poly.pdbx_strand_id
1 'polypeptide(L)' 'MNRDKILMAGAIDDLIADGHAIVILEDYVLNLDTWLARHPGGRLVILHMVGKDATDEIHA' A
#
# COMPACT_ATOMS: atom_id res chain seq x y z
N MET A 1 -13.79 18.78 -5.54
CA MET A 1 -13.45 18.45 -4.14
C MET A 1 -12.18 17.63 -4.19
N ASN A 2 -11.07 18.16 -3.67
CA ASN A 2 -9.80 17.45 -3.66
C ASN A 2 -9.97 16.20 -2.77
N ARG A 3 -9.79 15.01 -3.35
CA ARG A 3 -9.95 13.73 -2.64
C ARG A 3 -8.65 13.28 -1.98
N ASP A 4 -7.56 13.98 -2.26
CA ASP A 4 -6.24 13.58 -1.84
C ASP A 4 -5.94 14.21 -0.47
N LYS A 5 -5.67 13.34 0.50
CA LYS A 5 -5.31 13.70 1.86
C LYS A 5 -3.83 13.41 2.06
N ILE A 6 -3.10 14.41 2.57
CA ILE A 6 -1.73 14.19 3.04
C ILE A 6 -1.79 13.37 4.32
N LEU A 7 -1.08 12.24 4.34
CA LEU A 7 -0.95 11.37 5.49
C LEU A 7 0.41 11.55 6.13
N MET A 8 0.45 11.50 7.46
CA MET A 8 1.69 11.38 8.22
C MET A 8 2.05 9.91 8.39
N ALA A 9 3.33 9.60 8.58
CA ALA A 9 3.82 8.23 8.78
C ALA A 9 3.04 7.48 9.88
N GLY A 10 2.77 8.11 11.03
CA GLY A 10 1.99 7.45 12.09
C GLY A 10 0.57 7.05 11.67
N ALA A 11 -0.07 7.80 10.76
CA ALA A 11 -1.37 7.41 10.23
C ALA A 11 -1.27 6.20 9.27
N ILE A 12 -0.11 6.00 8.63
CA ILE A 12 0.18 4.80 7.83
C ILE A 12 0.37 3.60 8.76
N ASP A 13 1.11 3.79 9.87
CA ASP A 13 1.33 2.76 10.88
C ASP A 13 0.01 2.26 11.49
N ASP A 14 -0.90 3.19 11.85
CA ASP A 14 -2.22 2.86 12.38
C ASP A 14 -3.03 2.00 11.38
N LEU A 15 -3.01 2.38 10.09
CA LEU A 15 -3.70 1.60 9.04
C LEU A 15 -3.13 0.18 8.90
N ILE A 16 -1.80 0.05 8.96
CA ILE A 16 -1.14 -1.26 8.89
C ILE A 16 -1.46 -2.10 10.14
N ALA A 17 -1.46 -1.47 11.32
CA ALA A 17 -1.83 -2.12 12.58
C ALA A 17 -3.28 -2.62 12.57
N ASP A 18 -4.18 -1.89 11.90
CA ASP A 18 -5.57 -2.28 11.66
C ASP A 18 -5.73 -3.40 10.60
N GLY A 19 -4.63 -3.83 9.99
CA GLY A 19 -4.57 -4.95 9.04
C GLY A 19 -4.77 -4.56 7.58
N HIS A 20 -4.75 -3.26 7.26
CA HIS A 20 -4.81 -2.80 5.88
C HIS A 20 -3.50 -3.09 5.13
N ALA A 21 -3.62 -3.54 3.89
CA ALA A 21 -2.48 -3.74 2.99
C ALA A 21 -2.08 -2.40 2.36
N ILE A 22 -1.23 -1.66 3.07
CA ILE A 22 -0.73 -0.36 2.63
C ILE A 22 0.67 -0.48 2.04
N VAL A 23 0.90 0.15 0.89
CA VAL A 23 2.24 0.32 0.29
C VAL A 23 2.46 1.77 -0.14
N ILE A 24 3.73 2.16 -0.33
CA ILE A 24 4.10 3.48 -0.89
C ILE A 24 4.49 3.30 -2.36
N LEU A 25 4.02 4.19 -3.22
CA LEU A 25 4.39 4.29 -4.63
C LEU A 25 4.59 5.77 -4.98
N GLU A 26 5.82 6.17 -5.31
CA GLU A 26 6.14 7.56 -5.72
C GLU A 26 5.51 8.64 -4.81
N ASP A 27 5.73 8.54 -3.49
CA ASP A 27 5.14 9.39 -2.44
C ASP A 27 3.60 9.26 -2.24
N TYR A 28 2.92 8.39 -2.99
CA TYR A 28 1.51 8.06 -2.75
C TYR A 28 1.37 6.87 -1.82
N VAL A 29 0.37 6.95 -0.93
CA VAL A 29 -0.04 5.86 -0.05
C VAL A 29 -1.19 5.11 -0.70
N LEU A 30 -0.99 3.84 -1.02
CA LEU A 30 -1.98 2.99 -1.67
C LEU A 30 -2.56 1.98 -0.67
N ASN A 31 -3.89 1.92 -0.58
CA ASN A 31 -4.59 0.80 0.05
C ASN A 31 -4.93 -0.26 -1.00
N LEU A 32 -4.40 -1.46 -0.82
CA LEU A 32 -4.54 -2.58 -1.76
C LEU A 32 -5.55 -3.64 -1.33
N ASP A 33 -6.32 -3.44 -0.25
CA ASP A 33 -7.19 -4.46 0.34
C ASP A 33 -8.10 -5.14 -0.69
N THR A 34 -8.73 -4.32 -1.54
CA THR A 34 -9.67 -4.80 -2.58
C THR A 34 -8.99 -5.42 -3.79
N TRP A 35 -7.68 -5.17 -3.96
CA TRP A 35 -6.89 -5.64 -5.09
C TRP A 35 -6.01 -6.85 -4.76
N LEU A 36 -5.72 -7.11 -3.48
CA LEU A 36 -4.91 -8.25 -3.01
C LEU A 36 -5.29 -9.58 -3.67
N ALA A 37 -6.58 -9.88 -3.78
CA ALA A 37 -7.09 -11.12 -4.36
C ALA A 37 -7.01 -11.17 -5.90
N ARG A 38 -6.81 -10.02 -6.55
CA ARG A 38 -6.76 -9.86 -8.01
C ARG A 38 -5.35 -9.75 -8.56
N HIS A 39 -4.35 -9.67 -7.67
CA HIS A 39 -2.96 -9.57 -8.08
C HIS A 39 -2.53 -10.79 -8.90
N PRO A 40 -2.05 -10.62 -10.15
CA PRO A 40 -1.65 -11.74 -11.00
C PRO A 40 -0.54 -12.61 -10.40
N GLY A 41 0.39 -12.01 -9.65
CA GLY A 41 1.45 -12.73 -8.92
C GLY A 41 0.99 -13.40 -7.62
N GLY A 42 -0.30 -13.28 -7.28
CA GLY A 42 -0.90 -13.78 -6.05
C GLY A 42 -0.69 -12.85 -4.84
N ARG A 43 -1.56 -13.01 -3.83
CA ARG A 43 -1.59 -12.14 -2.64
C ARG A 43 -0.28 -12.10 -1.84
N LEU A 44 0.46 -13.21 -1.81
CA LEU A 44 1.64 -13.34 -0.95
C LEU A 44 2.71 -12.32 -1.34
N VAL A 45 2.89 -12.03 -2.63
CA VAL A 45 3.88 -11.07 -3.11
C VAL A 45 3.61 -9.68 -2.51
N ILE A 46 2.35 -9.21 -2.56
CA ILE A 46 1.96 -7.91 -1.99
C ILE A 46 2.17 -7.88 -0.47
N LEU A 47 1.87 -8.98 0.23
CA LEU A 47 2.02 -9.03 1.69
C LEU A 47 3.47 -8.81 2.15
N HIS A 48 4.48 -9.11 1.31
CA HIS A 48 5.89 -8.80 1.62
C HIS A 48 6.24 -7.31 1.50
N MET A 49 5.38 -6.54 0.83
CA MET A 49 5.56 -5.11 0.55
C MET A 49 4.76 -4.20 1.49
N VAL A 50 3.89 -4.76 2.35
CA VAL A 50 3.11 -3.96 3.29
C VAL A 50 4.03 -3.12 4.17
N GLY A 51 3.75 -1.82 4.24
CA GLY A 51 4.52 -0.81 4.98
C GLY A 51 5.82 -0.38 4.31
N LYS A 52 6.09 -0.79 3.07
CA LYS A 52 7.31 -0.44 2.33
C LYS A 52 7.00 0.44 1.13
N ASP A 53 8.05 1.13 0.67
CA ASP A 53 8.10 1.67 -0.68
C ASP A 53 8.24 0.51 -1.68
N ALA A 54 7.27 0.40 -2.57
CA ALA A 54 7.16 -0.64 -3.59
C ALA A 54 7.35 -0.07 -5.00
N THR A 55 7.88 1.15 -5.13
CA THR A 55 8.04 1.85 -6.41
C THR A 55 8.86 1.02 -7.39
N ASP A 56 9.99 0.46 -6.95
CA ASP A 56 10.86 -0.34 -7.81
C ASP A 56 10.18 -1.65 -8.25
N GLU A 57 9.49 -2.34 -7.34
CA GLU A 57 8.77 -3.58 -7.64
C GLU A 57 7.58 -3.38 -8.57
N ILE A 58 6.94 -2.20 -8.55
CA ILE A 58 5.79 -1.87 -9.41
C ILE A 58 6.25 -1.49 -10.83
N HIS A 59 7.45 -0.91 -10.98
CA HIS A 59 7.98 -0.47 -12.27
C HIS A 59 8.87 -1.51 -12.98
N ALA A 60 9.29 -2.57 -12.31
CA ALA A 60 10.07 -3.68 -12.87
C ALA A 60 9.28 -4.54 -13.87
#